data_AF-A0A6J5AR64-F1
#
_entry.id   AF-A0A6J5AR64-F1
#
_cell.length_a   1.000
_cell.length_b   1.000
_cell.length_c   1.000
_cell.angle_alpha   90.00
_cell.angle_beta   90.00
_cell.angle_gamma   90.00
#
_symmetry.space_group_name_H-M   'P 1'
#
loop_
_entity.id
_entity.type
_entity.pdbx_description
1 polymer ?
#
loop_
_entity_poly.entity_id
_entity_poly.type
_entity_poly.pdbx_seq_one_letter_code
_entity_poly.pdbx_strand_id
1 'polypeptide(L)'
;MAVTAKAARGAARKPGGAVRRHAQAVLYFQEAIEDKPMTLQLRHETPDDIAAIEAVTIAAFADAPHTSHTEQFIVRALRAANELTLSIVAEEYGRVVDHVALSPVTITHEHGRKTEGWYGLGPISVLPPRQGQGIGSRLMEQALSELRAMQAAGCVLLGDPTYYTRFGFQAHAGLQLPGVPPGYFMALALHGTVPEGIAHYSDAFNAAA
;
A
#
# COMPACT_ATOMS: atom_id res chain seq x y z
N MET A 1 31.57 -69.48 3.05
CA MET A 1 31.99 -70.23 4.25
C MET A 1 30.86 -70.16 5.28
N ALA A 2 30.49 -71.33 5.84
CA ALA A 2 29.63 -71.63 7.02
C ALA A 2 28.25 -70.92 7.10
N VAL A 3 27.08 -71.55 6.87
CA VAL A 3 26.37 -72.68 7.56
C VAL A 3 26.18 -72.36 9.06
N THR A 4 24.98 -72.19 9.64
CA THR A 4 23.96 -73.24 9.97
C THR A 4 22.55 -72.69 10.26
N ALA A 5 21.57 -73.58 10.06
CA ALA A 5 20.11 -73.46 10.20
C ALA A 5 19.54 -73.36 11.64
N LYS A 6 18.27 -72.96 11.76
CA LYS A 6 17.21 -73.81 12.39
C LYS A 6 15.80 -73.33 12.03
N ALA A 7 14.94 -74.29 11.70
CA ALA A 7 13.51 -74.12 11.42
C ALA A 7 12.64 -74.36 12.67
N ALA A 8 11.44 -73.77 12.69
CA ALA A 8 10.27 -74.34 13.35
C ALA A 8 8.98 -73.91 12.64
N ARG A 9 8.15 -74.89 12.28
CA ARG A 9 6.79 -74.73 11.75
C ARG A 9 5.80 -74.58 12.91
N GLY A 10 4.70 -73.87 12.68
CA GLY A 10 3.54 -73.92 13.59
C GLY A 10 2.33 -73.13 13.14
N ALA A 11 1.34 -73.86 12.61
CA ALA A 11 -0.10 -73.60 12.61
C ALA A 11 -0.68 -72.43 11.77
N ALA A 12 -1.44 -72.85 10.76
CA ALA A 12 -2.45 -72.06 10.09
C ALA A 12 -3.64 -71.76 11.00
N ARG A 13 -4.17 -70.54 10.95
CA ARG A 13 -5.55 -70.23 11.31
C ARG A 13 -6.07 -69.14 10.36
N LYS A 14 -7.06 -69.52 9.55
CA LYS A 14 -7.82 -68.60 8.68
C LYS A 14 -8.59 -67.60 9.55
N PRO A 15 -8.63 -66.30 9.21
CA PRO A 15 -9.72 -65.44 9.65
C PRO A 15 -10.84 -65.50 8.61
N GLY A 16 -11.97 -66.09 9.02
CA GLY A 16 -13.28 -65.75 8.46
C GLY A 16 -13.58 -64.29 8.76
N GLY A 17 -14.22 -63.62 7.80
CA GLY A 17 -14.38 -62.18 7.79
C GLY A 17 -15.43 -61.62 8.76
N ALA A 18 -15.65 -60.32 8.56
CA ALA A 18 -16.59 -59.42 9.25
C ALA A 18 -15.99 -58.86 10.57
N VAL A 19 -15.99 -57.56 10.87
CA VAL A 19 -16.72 -56.40 10.36
C VAL A 19 -15.86 -55.15 10.61
N ARG A 20 -15.82 -54.29 9.59
CA ARG A 20 -15.57 -52.83 9.59
C ARG A 20 -15.37 -52.15 10.95
N ARG A 21 -14.12 -51.87 11.32
CA ARG A 21 -13.71 -50.69 12.10
C ARG A 21 -12.28 -50.29 11.71
N HIS A 22 -12.10 -49.88 10.45
CA HIS A 22 -10.95 -49.08 10.04
C HIS A 22 -11.40 -47.63 10.17
N ALA A 23 -11.04 -47.00 11.28
CA ALA A 23 -9.93 -46.05 11.28
C ALA A 23 -10.36 -44.74 10.60
N GLN A 24 -11.19 -44.01 11.36
CA GLN A 24 -11.58 -42.61 11.15
C GLN A 24 -10.38 -41.65 11.32
N ALA A 25 -9.21 -42.04 10.80
CA ALA A 25 -7.92 -41.38 10.97
C ALA A 25 -7.23 -41.09 9.62
N VAL A 26 -7.88 -41.37 8.49
CA VAL A 26 -7.37 -41.04 7.14
C VAL A 26 -8.17 -39.90 6.48
N LEU A 27 -9.07 -39.25 7.21
CA LEU A 27 -9.90 -38.14 6.70
C LEU A 27 -9.62 -36.79 7.37
N TYR A 28 -8.49 -36.65 8.08
CA TYR A 28 -8.04 -35.39 8.68
C TYR A 28 -6.66 -34.94 8.14
N PHE A 29 -6.46 -35.08 6.83
CA PHE A 29 -5.32 -34.48 6.11
C PHE A 29 -5.75 -33.85 4.77
N GLN A 30 -7.00 -33.42 4.68
CA GLN A 30 -7.54 -32.64 3.57
C GLN A 30 -8.51 -31.55 4.08
N GLU A 31 -8.19 -30.92 5.22
CA GLU A 31 -8.81 -29.62 5.54
C GLU A 31 -7.96 -28.53 4.89
N ALA A 32 -8.39 -28.16 3.70
CA ALA A 32 -8.27 -26.84 3.11
C ALA A 32 -6.89 -26.16 3.25
N ILE A 33 -5.92 -26.58 2.43
CA ILE A 33 -5.20 -25.55 1.67
C ILE A 33 -6.22 -25.06 0.66
N GLU A 34 -7.07 -24.14 1.11
CA GLU A 34 -7.82 -23.30 0.20
C GLU A 34 -6.74 -22.59 -0.60
N ASP A 35 -6.55 -23.02 -1.84
CA ASP A 35 -5.71 -22.37 -2.85
C ASP A 35 -6.40 -21.05 -3.19
N LYS A 36 -6.48 -20.16 -2.20
CA LYS A 36 -6.85 -18.78 -2.38
C LYS A 36 -5.68 -18.25 -3.20
N PRO A 37 -5.87 -17.81 -4.45
CA PRO A 37 -4.82 -17.07 -5.12
C PRO A 37 -4.57 -15.88 -4.18
N MET A 38 -3.44 -15.93 -3.46
CA MET A 38 -3.13 -14.93 -2.44
C MET A 38 -2.65 -13.70 -3.20
N THR A 39 -3.65 -12.99 -3.71
CA THR A 39 -3.55 -11.79 -4.53
C THR A 39 -3.29 -10.60 -3.63
N LEU A 40 -2.47 -9.67 -4.12
CA LEU A 40 -2.31 -8.33 -3.56
C LEU A 40 -3.69 -7.71 -3.24
N GLN A 41 -3.93 -7.44 -1.96
CA GLN A 41 -5.14 -6.82 -1.44
C GLN A 41 -4.88 -5.35 -1.15
N LEU A 42 -5.77 -4.46 -1.61
CA LEU A 42 -5.75 -3.04 -1.24
C LEU A 42 -6.81 -2.80 -0.17
N ARG A 43 -6.45 -2.09 0.89
CA ARG A 43 -7.38 -1.75 1.98
C ARG A 43 -6.92 -0.50 2.72
N HIS A 44 -7.85 0.15 3.42
CA HIS A 44 -7.48 1.18 4.38
C HIS A 44 -6.56 0.63 5.46
N GLU A 45 -5.70 1.50 5.99
CA GLU A 45 -4.90 1.19 7.15
C GLU A 45 -5.75 0.86 8.37
N THR A 46 -5.16 0.10 9.27
CA THR A 46 -5.62 -0.14 10.63
C THR A 46 -4.52 0.26 11.61
N PRO A 47 -4.81 0.41 12.91
CA PRO A 47 -3.79 0.70 13.91
C PRO A 47 -2.63 -0.31 13.93
N ASP A 48 -2.90 -1.57 13.60
CA ASP A 48 -1.88 -2.64 13.58
C ASP A 48 -0.89 -2.49 12.40
N ASP A 49 -1.24 -1.70 11.37
CA ASP A 49 -0.38 -1.46 10.21
C ASP A 49 0.65 -0.36 10.45
N ILE A 50 0.50 0.46 11.50
CA ILE A 50 1.30 1.69 11.68
C ILE A 50 2.81 1.38 11.65
N ALA A 51 3.24 0.34 12.36
CA ALA A 51 4.64 -0.06 12.39
C ALA A 51 5.12 -0.59 11.02
N ALA A 52 4.26 -1.32 10.30
CA ALA A 52 4.58 -1.84 8.97
C ALA A 52 4.67 -0.72 7.92
N ILE A 53 3.75 0.25 7.96
CA ILE A 53 3.75 1.43 7.11
C ILE A 53 5.02 2.25 7.30
N GLU A 54 5.44 2.48 8.56
CA GLU A 54 6.69 3.16 8.86
C GLU A 54 7.89 2.41 8.28
N ALA A 55 7.97 1.09 8.49
CA ALA A 55 9.05 0.28 7.95
C ALA A 55 9.10 0.28 6.42
N VAL A 56 7.96 0.19 5.74
CA VAL A 56 7.86 0.26 4.28
C VAL A 56 8.26 1.62 3.76
N THR A 57 7.84 2.70 4.43
CA THR A 57 8.19 4.08 4.05
C THR A 57 9.70 4.31 4.19
N ILE A 58 10.31 3.91 5.31
CA ILE A 58 11.76 4.00 5.49
C ILE A 58 12.49 3.22 4.39
N ALA A 59 12.06 1.98 4.12
CA ALA A 59 12.71 1.13 3.12
C ALA A 59 12.57 1.69 1.69
N ALA A 60 11.43 2.27 1.33
CA ALA A 60 11.18 2.83 0.01
C ALA A 60 12.02 4.09 -0.26
N PHE A 61 12.28 4.90 0.79
CA PHE A 61 13.00 6.17 0.69
C PHE A 61 14.48 6.08 1.12
N ALA A 62 14.98 4.91 1.52
CA ALA A 62 16.37 4.74 1.98
C ALA A 62 17.41 5.17 0.94
N ASP A 63 17.17 4.87 -0.34
CA ASP A 63 18.07 5.20 -1.46
C ASP A 63 17.41 6.19 -2.46
N ALA A 64 16.30 6.82 -2.07
CA ALA A 64 15.55 7.69 -2.97
C ALA A 64 16.35 8.98 -3.29
N PRO A 65 16.39 9.43 -4.56
CA PRO A 65 16.97 10.73 -4.89
C PRO A 65 16.19 11.86 -4.22
N HIS A 66 16.89 12.89 -3.73
CA HIS A 66 16.29 14.13 -3.22
C HIS A 66 15.31 13.97 -2.05
N THR A 67 15.46 12.92 -1.24
CA THR A 67 14.73 12.73 0.02
C THR A 67 15.45 13.40 1.19
N SER A 68 14.67 13.86 2.18
CA SER A 68 15.18 14.27 3.50
C SER A 68 15.13 13.12 4.53
N HIS A 69 14.69 11.92 4.11
CA HIS A 69 14.41 10.76 4.95
C HIS A 69 13.43 11.07 6.10
N THR A 70 12.45 11.94 5.85
CA THR A 70 11.45 12.39 6.82
C THR A 70 10.05 11.84 6.55
N GLU A 71 9.85 11.07 5.49
CA GLU A 71 8.55 10.63 4.98
C GLU A 71 7.75 9.85 6.02
N GLN A 72 8.40 9.01 6.82
CA GLN A 72 7.77 8.30 7.94
C GLN A 72 7.25 9.23 9.03
N PHE A 73 7.95 10.35 9.28
CA PHE A 73 7.52 11.35 10.25
C PHE A 73 6.33 12.14 9.74
N ILE A 74 6.28 12.42 8.43
CA ILE A 74 5.13 13.06 7.78
C ILE A 74 3.86 12.21 7.99
N VAL A 75 3.92 10.91 7.67
CA VAL A 75 2.76 10.00 7.85
C VAL A 75 2.32 9.95 9.31
N ARG A 76 3.27 9.85 10.25
CA ARG A 76 2.99 9.86 11.69
C ARG A 76 2.32 11.18 12.13
N ALA A 77 2.86 12.31 11.72
CA ALA A 77 2.39 13.64 12.08
C ALA A 77 0.99 13.92 11.48
N LEU A 78 0.75 13.56 10.22
CA LEU A 78 -0.58 13.65 9.61
C LEU A 78 -1.63 12.85 10.38
N ARG A 79 -1.29 11.62 10.80
CA ARG A 79 -2.19 10.80 11.61
C ARG A 79 -2.46 11.44 12.97
N ALA A 80 -1.42 11.92 13.65
CA ALA A 80 -1.55 12.58 14.96
C ALA A 80 -2.35 13.88 14.90
N ALA A 81 -2.26 14.63 13.79
CA ALA A 81 -3.03 15.85 13.54
C ALA A 81 -4.48 15.56 13.07
N ASN A 82 -4.86 14.30 12.86
CA ASN A 82 -6.13 13.91 12.24
C ASN A 82 -6.32 14.52 10.84
N GLU A 83 -5.23 14.63 10.08
CA GLU A 83 -5.19 15.18 8.72
C GLU A 83 -4.84 14.10 7.67
N LEU A 84 -4.57 12.88 8.10
CA LEU A 84 -4.41 11.72 7.22
C LEU A 84 -5.78 11.26 6.69
N THR A 85 -6.27 11.92 5.64
CA THR A 85 -7.62 11.68 5.10
C THR A 85 -7.77 10.28 4.52
N LEU A 86 -6.81 9.86 3.70
CA LEU A 86 -6.74 8.49 3.20
C LEU A 86 -5.38 7.93 3.53
N SER A 87 -5.38 6.68 3.96
CA SER A 87 -4.18 5.88 4.14
C SER A 87 -4.51 4.47 3.71
N ILE A 88 -3.90 4.04 2.61
CA ILE A 88 -4.24 2.79 1.93
C ILE A 88 -2.95 1.97 1.86
N VAL A 89 -3.05 0.70 2.22
CA VAL A 89 -1.96 -0.26 2.13
C VAL A 89 -2.23 -1.26 1.02
N ALA A 90 -1.17 -1.71 0.37
CA ALA A 90 -1.20 -2.96 -0.38
C ALA A 90 -0.61 -4.06 0.50
N GLU A 91 -1.39 -5.10 0.73
CA GLU A 91 -1.02 -6.26 1.53
C GLU A 91 -0.83 -7.48 0.62
N GLU A 92 0.28 -8.18 0.81
CA GLU A 92 0.60 -9.43 0.14
C GLU A 92 1.07 -10.46 1.18
N TYR A 93 0.43 -11.63 1.22
CA TYR A 93 0.76 -12.70 2.18
C TYR A 93 0.79 -12.24 3.66
N GLY A 94 -0.15 -11.39 4.07
CA GLY A 94 -0.20 -10.88 5.45
C GLY A 94 0.81 -9.76 5.75
N ARG A 95 1.48 -9.22 4.73
CA ARG A 95 2.52 -8.19 4.88
C ARG A 95 2.19 -6.96 4.06
N VAL A 96 2.29 -5.79 4.68
CA VAL A 96 2.24 -4.52 3.96
C VAL A 96 3.47 -4.42 3.06
N VAL A 97 3.25 -4.22 1.76
CA VAL A 97 4.30 -4.09 0.75
C VAL A 97 4.31 -2.74 0.04
N ASP A 98 3.23 -1.97 0.19
CA ASP A 98 3.09 -0.61 -0.34
C ASP A 98 2.14 0.20 0.55
N HIS A 99 2.31 1.52 0.55
CA HIS A 99 1.48 2.46 1.31
C HIS A 99 1.36 3.79 0.56
N VAL A 100 0.19 4.42 0.62
CA VAL A 100 -0.03 5.79 0.16
C VAL A 100 -0.78 6.58 1.21
N ALA A 101 -0.33 7.80 1.45
CA ALA A 101 -1.00 8.79 2.29
C ALA A 101 -1.59 9.93 1.44
N LEU A 102 -2.78 10.39 1.84
CA LEU A 102 -3.38 11.61 1.31
C LEU A 102 -3.88 12.51 2.43
N SER A 103 -3.63 13.81 2.32
CA SER A 103 -4.04 14.84 3.28
C SER A 103 -4.68 16.04 2.59
N PRO A 104 -5.49 16.85 3.28
CA PRO A 104 -6.07 18.04 2.69
C PRO A 104 -5.00 19.05 2.24
N VAL A 105 -5.32 19.78 1.16
CA VAL A 105 -4.55 20.92 0.66
C VAL A 105 -5.51 22.08 0.44
N THR A 106 -5.12 23.26 0.91
CA THR A 106 -5.84 24.50 0.63
C THR A 106 -5.10 25.29 -0.44
N ILE A 107 -5.82 25.87 -1.39
CA ILE A 107 -5.22 26.71 -2.44
C ILE A 107 -5.67 28.15 -2.25
N THR A 108 -4.72 29.07 -2.02
CA THR A 108 -4.99 30.49 -1.84
C THR A 108 -4.75 31.23 -3.15
N HIS A 109 -5.80 31.87 -3.67
CA HIS A 109 -5.78 32.69 -4.87
C HIS A 109 -5.15 34.07 -4.57
N GLU A 110 -4.70 34.80 -5.60
CA GLU A 110 -4.08 36.13 -5.44
C GLU A 110 -4.94 37.13 -4.63
N HIS A 111 -6.26 37.05 -4.78
CA HIS A 111 -7.22 37.92 -4.10
C HIS A 111 -7.57 37.44 -2.66
N GLY A 112 -6.83 36.45 -2.13
CA GLY A 112 -7.03 35.89 -0.79
C GLY A 112 -8.16 34.86 -0.67
N ARG A 113 -8.92 34.60 -1.75
CA ARG A 113 -9.93 33.53 -1.77
C ARG A 113 -9.27 32.17 -1.60
N LYS A 114 -9.85 31.30 -0.79
CA LYS A 114 -9.40 29.91 -0.60
C LYS A 114 -10.26 28.93 -1.40
N THR A 115 -9.61 27.93 -1.97
CA THR A 115 -10.23 26.74 -2.54
C THR A 115 -9.87 25.53 -1.69
N GLU A 116 -10.90 24.81 -1.26
CA GLU A 116 -10.81 23.58 -0.46
C GLU A 116 -11.20 22.36 -1.31
N GLY A 117 -11.21 21.18 -0.69
CA GLY A 117 -11.55 19.91 -1.37
C GLY A 117 -10.44 19.38 -2.28
N TRP A 118 -9.23 19.93 -2.17
CA TRP A 118 -8.02 19.42 -2.80
C TRP A 118 -7.23 18.56 -1.82
N TYR A 119 -6.52 17.56 -2.34
CA TYR A 119 -5.74 16.64 -1.53
C TYR A 119 -4.32 16.49 -2.05
N GLY A 120 -3.36 16.52 -1.14
CA GLY A 120 -1.96 16.18 -1.39
C GLY A 120 -1.77 14.67 -1.33
N LEU A 121 -1.20 14.08 -2.38
CA LEU A 121 -0.77 12.68 -2.36
C LEU A 121 0.71 12.62 -2.01
N GLY A 122 1.04 11.93 -0.92
CA GLY A 122 2.41 11.71 -0.51
C GLY A 122 2.57 11.44 0.99
N PRO A 123 3.51 10.57 1.38
CA PRO A 123 4.32 9.72 0.50
C PRO A 123 3.52 8.59 -0.17
N ILE A 124 4.07 8.04 -1.25
CA ILE A 124 3.72 6.72 -1.79
C ILE A 124 4.97 5.86 -1.75
N SER A 125 4.87 4.67 -1.15
CA SER A 125 6.02 3.93 -0.62
C SER A 125 5.91 2.45 -0.95
N VAL A 126 6.55 2.00 -2.04
CA VAL A 126 6.61 0.57 -2.39
C VAL A 126 7.92 -0.03 -1.87
N LEU A 127 7.85 -1.19 -1.20
CA LEU A 127 9.03 -1.95 -0.79
C LEU A 127 9.97 -2.18 -1.99
N PRO A 128 11.30 -1.96 -1.87
CA PRO A 128 12.22 -2.06 -3.00
C PRO A 128 12.13 -3.37 -3.80
N PRO A 129 12.04 -4.57 -3.17
CA PRO A 129 11.88 -5.83 -3.90
C PRO A 129 10.54 -5.98 -4.66
N ARG A 130 9.58 -5.08 -4.42
CA ARG A 130 8.23 -5.07 -4.98
C ARG A 130 8.01 -3.91 -5.97
N GLN A 131 9.01 -3.06 -6.17
CA GLN A 131 8.97 -2.01 -7.19
C GLN A 131 9.01 -2.59 -8.61
N GLY A 132 8.54 -1.81 -9.59
CA GLY A 132 8.50 -2.22 -11.01
C GLY A 132 7.43 -3.28 -11.35
N GLN A 133 6.67 -3.76 -10.37
CA GLN A 133 5.63 -4.80 -10.55
C GLN A 133 4.21 -4.23 -10.68
N GLY A 134 4.07 -2.91 -10.80
CA GLY A 134 2.78 -2.23 -10.95
C GLY A 134 1.97 -2.05 -9.65
N ILE A 135 2.52 -2.44 -8.49
CA ILE A 135 1.86 -2.32 -7.18
C ILE A 135 1.53 -0.85 -6.86
N GLY A 136 2.51 0.05 -6.95
CA GLY A 136 2.31 1.49 -6.76
C GLY A 136 1.32 2.10 -7.75
N SER A 137 1.21 1.58 -8.98
CA SER A 137 0.19 2.03 -9.93
C SER A 137 -1.21 1.68 -9.45
N ARG A 138 -1.41 0.45 -8.98
CA ARG A 138 -2.71 -0.02 -8.47
C ARG A 138 -3.12 0.78 -7.23
N LEU A 139 -2.17 1.10 -6.35
CA LEU A 139 -2.44 1.89 -5.14
C LEU A 139 -2.77 3.36 -5.48
N MET A 140 -2.06 3.95 -6.44
CA MET A 140 -2.37 5.28 -7.00
C MET A 140 -3.78 5.33 -7.59
N GLU A 141 -4.14 4.36 -8.43
CA GLU A 141 -5.47 4.28 -9.05
C GLU A 141 -6.58 4.12 -8.00
N GLN A 142 -6.36 3.29 -6.99
CA GLN A 142 -7.28 3.13 -5.86
C GLN A 142 -7.46 4.45 -5.09
N ALA A 143 -6.37 5.13 -4.74
CA ALA A 143 -6.43 6.42 -4.05
C ALA A 143 -7.20 7.48 -4.85
N LEU A 144 -6.95 7.58 -6.16
CA LEU A 144 -7.68 8.50 -7.03
C LEU A 144 -9.16 8.12 -7.16
N SER A 145 -9.48 6.83 -7.19
CA SER A 145 -10.86 6.34 -7.19
C SER A 145 -11.60 6.74 -5.91
N GLU A 146 -10.96 6.60 -4.74
CA GLU A 146 -11.53 7.00 -3.46
C GLU A 146 -11.72 8.52 -3.36
N LEU A 147 -10.76 9.32 -3.84
CA LEU A 147 -10.95 10.78 -3.94
C LEU A 147 -12.17 11.15 -4.79
N ARG A 148 -12.39 10.46 -5.93
CA ARG A 148 -13.61 10.67 -6.75
C ARG A 148 -14.88 10.29 -5.99
N ALA A 149 -14.86 9.17 -5.25
CA ALA A 149 -15.99 8.71 -4.46
C ALA A 149 -16.36 9.70 -3.33
N MET A 150 -15.36 10.36 -2.75
CA MET A 150 -15.54 11.44 -1.76
C MET A 150 -15.88 12.80 -2.38
N GLN A 151 -16.06 12.88 -3.71
CA GLN A 151 -16.32 14.11 -4.44
C GLN A 151 -15.23 15.19 -4.25
N ALA A 152 -13.98 14.77 -4.09
CA ALA A 152 -12.84 15.68 -4.05
C ALA A 152 -12.77 16.53 -5.34
N ALA A 153 -12.36 17.79 -5.20
CA ALA A 153 -12.17 18.70 -6.34
C ALA A 153 -10.93 18.30 -7.17
N GLY A 154 -9.86 17.87 -6.50
CA GLY A 154 -8.63 17.49 -7.18
C GLY A 154 -7.56 16.92 -6.26
N CYS A 155 -6.47 16.51 -6.87
CA CYS A 155 -5.28 16.01 -6.19
C CYS A 155 -4.04 16.73 -6.69
N VAL A 156 -3.10 16.99 -5.80
CA VAL A 156 -1.77 17.55 -6.10
C VAL A 156 -0.67 16.67 -5.52
N LEU A 157 0.50 16.69 -6.17
CA LEU A 157 1.67 15.99 -5.68
C LEU A 157 2.96 16.68 -6.13
N LEU A 158 4.04 16.35 -5.44
CA LEU A 158 5.41 16.67 -5.83
C LEU A 158 6.05 15.41 -6.42
N GLY A 159 6.48 15.44 -7.68
CA GLY A 159 7.03 14.25 -8.30
C GLY A 159 7.50 14.39 -9.73
N ASP A 160 8.07 13.30 -10.27
CA ASP A 160 8.61 13.24 -11.62
C ASP A 160 7.50 13.16 -12.69
N PRO A 161 7.41 14.13 -13.63
CA PRO A 161 6.42 14.09 -14.70
C PRO A 161 6.48 12.85 -15.58
N THR A 162 7.65 12.24 -15.76
CA THR A 162 7.81 11.00 -16.54
C THR A 162 7.00 9.83 -15.95
N TYR A 163 6.75 9.88 -14.64
CA TYR A 163 5.97 8.87 -13.93
C TYR A 163 4.50 9.29 -13.76
N TYR A 164 4.22 10.50 -13.28
CA TYR A 164 2.87 10.87 -12.83
C TYR A 164 1.93 11.27 -13.97
N THR A 165 2.45 11.66 -15.14
CA THR A 165 1.61 12.02 -16.31
C THR A 165 0.70 10.88 -16.77
N ARG A 166 1.11 9.61 -16.58
CA ARG A 166 0.27 8.45 -16.95
C ARG A 166 -1.02 8.34 -16.14
N PHE A 167 -1.10 8.98 -14.97
CA PHE A 167 -2.30 9.06 -14.15
C PHE A 167 -3.12 10.34 -14.41
N GLY A 168 -2.70 11.16 -15.38
CA GLY A 168 -3.36 12.41 -15.74
C GLY A 168 -2.86 13.65 -15.00
N PHE A 169 -1.87 13.54 -14.11
CA PHE A 169 -1.27 14.69 -13.47
C PHE A 169 -0.49 15.54 -14.48
N GLN A 170 -0.59 16.86 -14.35
CA GLN A 170 0.12 17.82 -15.18
C GLN A 170 0.62 18.99 -14.32
N ALA A 171 1.70 19.64 -14.74
CA ALA A 171 2.14 20.88 -14.12
C ALA A 171 1.31 22.05 -14.66
N HIS A 172 0.90 22.97 -13.78
CA HIS A 172 0.11 24.15 -14.14
C HIS A 172 0.84 25.41 -13.70
N ALA A 173 1.14 26.32 -14.64
CA ALA A 173 1.91 27.53 -14.34
C ALA A 173 1.25 28.44 -13.28
N GLY A 174 -0.09 28.46 -13.25
CA GLY A 174 -0.86 29.24 -12.28
C GLY A 174 -0.98 28.61 -10.90
N LEU A 175 -0.58 27.35 -10.70
CA LEU A 175 -0.65 26.65 -9.42
C LEU A 175 0.74 26.36 -8.89
N GLN A 176 1.04 26.86 -7.69
CA GLN A 176 2.41 26.90 -7.18
C GLN A 176 2.51 26.30 -5.78
N LEU A 177 3.63 25.62 -5.53
CA LEU A 177 4.11 25.26 -4.20
C LEU A 177 5.46 25.98 -4.00
N PRO A 178 5.57 26.96 -3.08
CA PRO A 178 6.80 27.73 -2.91
C PRO A 178 8.01 26.84 -2.61
N GLY A 179 9.15 27.16 -3.21
CA GLY A 179 10.39 26.39 -3.06
C GLY A 179 10.50 25.14 -3.94
N VAL A 180 9.48 24.83 -4.74
CA VAL A 180 9.51 23.70 -5.68
C VAL A 180 9.84 24.15 -7.10
N PRO A 181 10.75 23.47 -7.81
CA PRO A 181 11.02 23.76 -9.22
C PRO A 181 9.76 23.62 -10.10
N PRO A 182 9.57 24.50 -11.10
CA PRO A 182 8.48 24.37 -12.06
C PRO A 182 8.48 22.99 -12.72
N GLY A 183 7.29 22.42 -12.94
CA GLY A 183 7.13 21.12 -13.59
C GLY A 183 6.99 19.94 -12.62
N TYR A 184 7.51 20.03 -11.39
CA TYR A 184 7.45 18.93 -10.43
C TYR A 184 6.25 19.00 -9.49
N PHE A 185 5.68 20.19 -9.28
CA PHE A 185 4.38 20.31 -8.63
C PHE A 185 3.28 20.08 -9.67
N MET A 186 2.58 18.96 -9.52
CA MET A 186 1.63 18.48 -10.51
C MET A 186 0.24 18.36 -9.90
N ALA A 187 -0.78 18.61 -10.71
CA ALA A 187 -2.18 18.57 -10.30
C ALA A 187 -3.01 17.71 -11.25
N LEU A 188 -4.07 17.14 -10.69
CA LEU A 188 -5.14 16.46 -11.39
C LEU A 188 -6.48 16.96 -10.85
N ALA A 189 -7.22 17.72 -11.66
CA ALA A 189 -8.60 18.04 -11.33
C ALA A 189 -9.48 16.79 -11.48
N LEU A 190 -10.26 16.48 -10.45
CA LEU A 190 -11.25 15.42 -10.46
C LEU A 190 -12.65 15.97 -10.77
N HIS A 191 -12.90 17.22 -10.37
CA HIS A 191 -14.09 17.99 -10.70
C HIS A 191 -13.73 19.45 -11.00
N GLY A 192 -14.33 20.03 -12.05
CA GLY A 192 -14.06 21.41 -12.45
C GLY A 192 -12.67 21.60 -13.05
N THR A 193 -12.09 22.78 -12.86
CA THR A 193 -10.76 23.17 -13.38
C THR A 193 -9.73 23.20 -12.27
N VAL A 194 -8.45 23.03 -12.64
CA VAL A 194 -7.33 23.28 -11.71
C VAL A 194 -7.33 24.78 -11.34
N PRO A 195 -7.37 25.14 -10.05
CA PRO A 195 -7.34 26.54 -9.62
C PRO A 195 -5.92 27.11 -9.77
N GLU A 196 -5.87 28.43 -9.89
CA GLU A 196 -4.62 29.19 -9.81
C GLU A 196 -4.42 29.69 -8.37
N GLY A 197 -3.17 29.69 -7.89
CA GLY A 197 -2.82 30.14 -6.55
C GLY A 197 -1.67 29.36 -5.92
N ILE A 198 -1.52 29.55 -4.62
CA ILE A 198 -0.49 28.92 -3.80
C ILE A 198 -1.13 27.76 -3.02
N ALA A 199 -0.58 26.56 -3.18
CA ALA A 199 -0.97 25.39 -2.42
C ALA A 199 -0.34 25.42 -1.02
N HIS A 200 -1.16 25.11 -0.02
CA HIS A 200 -0.79 24.99 1.38
C HIS A 200 -1.09 23.57 1.86
N TYR A 201 -0.02 22.87 2.20
CA TYR A 201 -0.06 21.56 2.83
C TYR A 201 -0.15 21.70 4.36
N SER A 202 -0.46 20.59 5.03
CA SER A 202 -0.33 20.47 6.48
C SER A 202 1.10 20.79 6.96
N ASP A 203 1.21 21.36 8.16
CA ASP A 203 2.49 21.54 8.85
C ASP A 203 3.22 20.21 9.10
N ALA A 204 2.52 19.07 9.07
CA ALA A 204 3.09 17.73 9.15
C ALA A 204 4.14 17.45 8.07
N PHE A 205 4.08 18.14 6.92
CA PHE A 205 5.10 18.01 5.87
C PHE A 205 6.46 18.61 6.27
N ASN A 206 6.52 19.38 7.36
CA ASN A 206 7.76 19.87 7.98
C ASN A 206 8.26 18.97 9.12
N ALA A 207 7.60 17.83 9.38
CA ALA A 207 7.99 16.92 10.45
C ALA A 207 9.38 16.32 10.21
N ALA A 208 10.16 16.21 11.29
CA ALA A 208 11.49 15.62 11.32
C ALA A 208 11.66 14.78 12.60
N ALA A 209 12.79 14.07 12.69
CA ALA A 209 13.14 13.18 13.81
C ALA A 209 13.20 13.89 15.17
#